data_AF-A0AAD4BIX0-F1
#
_entry.id   AF-A0AAD4BIX0-F1
#
_cell.length_a   1.000
_cell.length_b   1.000
_cell.length_c   1.000
_cell.angle_alpha   90.00
_cell.angle_beta   90.00
_cell.angle_gamma   90.00
#
_symmetry.space_group_name_H-M   'P 1'
#
loop_
_entity.id
_entity.type
_entity.pdbx_description
1 polymer ?
#
loop_
_entity_poly.entity_id
_entity_poly.type
_entity_poly.pdbx_seq_one_letter_code
_entity_poly.pdbx_strand_id
1 'polypeptide(L)'
;MTYAELETVTSTLRKTPFNLALAVKLYDRLWALPVPPLTRTRITLPCLAFKLGPVTSAQSASGRVFRAKTDALGTVEIRTTEDLSRLDSLTLVHPWIDFLLDRHPMGSMKAIPEKREDPSSPISEPHSLPSPSRITVAEPQSRAVRFASRFELPFGARRRAATSRLDSLPSPSAVSLTDEQTRAVVLIARLRQPFGALLFTQTREDVAEYRRVASESLITARVPDDTPLQVLIASAQTLDVL
;
A
#
# COMPACT_ATOMS: atom_id res chain seq x y z
N MET A 1 -5.48 13.52 -1.38
CA MET A 1 -6.80 13.46 -2.03
C MET A 1 -7.54 14.76 -1.73
N THR A 2 -7.93 15.51 -2.75
CA THR A 2 -8.64 16.80 -2.59
C THR A 2 -10.15 16.59 -2.49
N TYR A 3 -10.90 17.60 -2.03
CA TYR A 3 -12.37 17.52 -1.94
C TYR A 3 -13.02 17.28 -3.32
N ALA A 4 -12.49 17.90 -4.37
CA ALA A 4 -12.97 17.71 -5.74
C ALA A 4 -12.75 16.28 -6.26
N GLU A 5 -11.64 15.64 -5.87
CA GLU A 5 -11.41 14.22 -6.17
C GLU A 5 -12.39 13.34 -5.40
N LEU A 6 -12.69 13.65 -4.13
CA LEU A 6 -13.69 12.93 -3.35
C LEU A 6 -15.10 13.07 -3.96
N GLU A 7 -15.47 14.25 -4.46
CA GLU A 7 -16.74 14.44 -5.18
C GLU A 7 -16.78 13.65 -6.50
N THR A 8 -15.67 13.61 -7.23
CA THR A 8 -15.57 12.83 -8.47
C THR A 8 -15.70 11.33 -8.18
N VAL A 9 -15.02 10.86 -7.13
CA VAL A 9 -15.09 9.49 -6.64
C VAL A 9 -16.50 9.15 -6.17
N THR A 10 -17.13 9.98 -5.35
CA THR A 10 -18.51 9.74 -4.87
C THR A 10 -19.52 9.77 -6.02
N SER A 11 -19.35 10.67 -6.99
CA SER A 11 -20.14 10.72 -8.23
C SER A 11 -19.96 9.45 -9.08
N THR A 12 -18.73 8.93 -9.18
CA THR A 12 -18.44 7.68 -9.90
C THR A 12 -19.02 6.48 -9.17
N LEU A 13 -18.88 6.43 -7.84
CA LEU A 13 -19.45 5.39 -7.00
C LEU A 13 -20.97 5.36 -7.08
N ARG A 14 -21.65 6.51 -7.23
CA ARG A 14 -23.11 6.58 -7.44
C ARG A 14 -23.58 5.91 -8.75
N LYS A 15 -22.71 5.78 -9.76
CA LYS A 15 -23.08 5.18 -11.06
C LYS A 15 -23.05 3.65 -11.04
N THR A 16 -22.25 3.07 -10.15
CA THR A 16 -22.29 1.64 -9.80
C THR A 16 -23.22 1.42 -8.61
N PRO A 17 -23.81 0.23 -8.41
CA PRO A 17 -24.52 -0.11 -7.18
C PRO A 17 -23.53 -0.16 -6.01
N PHE A 18 -23.15 1.00 -5.48
CA PHE A 18 -22.27 1.15 -4.35
C PHE A 18 -23.07 0.93 -3.06
N ASN A 19 -22.75 -0.16 -2.37
CA ASN A 19 -23.36 -0.46 -1.08
C ASN A 19 -22.52 0.14 0.05
N LEU A 20 -22.90 1.34 0.49
CA LEU A 20 -22.21 2.06 1.58
C LEU A 20 -22.10 1.23 2.86
N ALA A 21 -23.13 0.44 3.19
CA ALA A 21 -23.12 -0.41 4.39
C ALA A 21 -22.05 -1.50 4.31
N LEU A 22 -21.82 -2.09 3.13
CA LEU A 22 -20.73 -3.05 2.92
C LEU A 22 -19.36 -2.38 2.92
N ALA A 23 -19.25 -1.16 2.39
CA ALA A 23 -17.99 -0.41 2.44
C ALA A 23 -17.59 -0.11 3.89
N VAL A 24 -18.54 0.34 4.72
CA VAL A 24 -18.34 0.53 6.16
C VAL A 24 -17.95 -0.79 6.82
N LYS A 25 -18.66 -1.88 6.53
CA LYS A 25 -18.33 -3.22 7.05
C LYS A 25 -16.90 -3.67 6.68
N LEU A 26 -16.44 -3.38 5.47
CA LEU A 26 -15.05 -3.66 5.06
C LEU A 26 -14.06 -2.82 5.87
N TYR A 27 -14.34 -1.52 6.00
CA TYR A 27 -13.52 -0.61 6.78
C TYR A 27 -13.41 -1.08 8.24
N ASP A 28 -14.53 -1.40 8.88
CA ASP A 28 -14.57 -1.91 10.25
C ASP A 28 -13.81 -3.23 10.40
N ARG A 29 -13.98 -4.14 9.42
CA ARG A 29 -13.27 -5.42 9.42
C ARG A 29 -11.77 -5.22 9.38
N LEU A 30 -11.28 -4.34 8.51
CA LEU A 30 -9.85 -4.03 8.39
C LEU A 30 -9.34 -3.28 9.63
N TRP A 31 -10.14 -2.38 10.19
CA TRP A 31 -9.82 -1.62 11.40
C TRP A 31 -9.73 -2.50 12.65
N ALA A 32 -10.56 -3.55 12.72
CA ALA A 32 -10.58 -4.52 13.81
C ALA A 32 -9.48 -5.59 13.72
N LEU A 33 -8.68 -5.61 12.64
CA LEU A 33 -7.54 -6.52 12.57
C LEU A 33 -6.49 -6.16 13.63
N PRO A 34 -5.80 -7.15 14.22
CA PRO A 34 -4.81 -6.91 15.26
C PRO A 34 -3.67 -6.03 14.74
N VAL A 35 -3.21 -5.12 15.60
CA VAL A 35 -2.00 -4.34 15.34
C VAL A 35 -0.82 -5.31 15.26
N PRO A 36 0.04 -5.23 14.22
CA PRO A 36 1.21 -6.08 14.06
C PRO A 36 2.09 -6.12 15.32
N PRO A 37 2.18 -7.25 16.06
CA PRO A 37 3.30 -7.45 16.95
C PRO A 37 4.58 -7.56 16.11
N LEU A 38 5.46 -6.57 16.24
CA LEU A 38 6.82 -6.67 15.69
C LEU A 38 7.65 -7.54 16.63
N THR A 39 7.59 -8.85 16.43
CA THR A 39 8.55 -9.76 17.06
C THR A 39 9.84 -9.79 16.24
N ARG A 40 10.97 -10.20 16.85
CA ARG A 40 12.28 -10.18 16.17
C ARG A 40 12.36 -11.04 14.90
N THR A 41 11.41 -11.94 14.67
CA THR A 41 11.48 -12.96 13.61
C THR A 41 10.19 -13.16 12.82
N ARG A 42 9.07 -12.55 13.21
CA ARG A 42 7.79 -12.68 12.52
C ARG A 42 7.07 -11.34 12.48
N ILE A 43 6.54 -11.02 11.31
CA ILE A 43 5.68 -9.84 11.10
C ILE A 43 4.28 -10.34 10.81
N THR A 44 3.37 -10.07 11.73
CA THR A 44 1.93 -10.31 11.58
C THR A 44 1.34 -9.14 10.81
N LEU A 45 0.91 -9.35 9.56
CA LEU A 45 0.50 -8.32 8.62
C LEU A 45 -1.02 -8.32 8.43
N PRO A 46 -1.78 -7.34 8.96
CA PRO A 46 -3.15 -7.11 8.55
C PRO A 46 -3.14 -6.69 7.08
N CYS A 47 -3.97 -7.33 6.27
CA CYS A 47 -3.92 -7.14 4.83
C CYS A 47 -5.19 -7.62 4.13
N LEU A 48 -5.28 -7.26 2.84
CA LEU A 48 -6.13 -7.94 1.88
C LEU A 48 -5.30 -8.98 1.15
N ALA A 49 -5.69 -10.25 1.27
CA ALA A 49 -4.97 -11.37 0.65
C ALA A 49 -5.84 -12.02 -0.43
N PHE A 50 -5.23 -12.22 -1.60
CA PHE A 50 -5.89 -12.76 -2.78
C PHE A 50 -5.10 -13.95 -3.28
N LYS A 51 -5.69 -15.14 -3.22
CA LYS A 51 -5.09 -16.34 -3.81
C LYS A 51 -5.05 -16.20 -5.33
N LEU A 52 -3.89 -16.44 -5.90
CA LEU A 52 -3.67 -16.43 -7.33
C LEU A 52 -3.91 -17.84 -7.87
N GLY A 53 -4.66 -17.93 -8.96
CA GLY A 53 -4.74 -19.13 -9.78
C GLY A 53 -3.46 -19.34 -10.60
N PRO A 54 -3.48 -20.30 -11.54
CA PRO A 54 -2.34 -20.62 -12.38
C PRO A 54 -1.78 -19.38 -13.07
N VAL A 55 -0.46 -19.23 -12.96
CA VAL A 55 0.25 -18.09 -13.55
C VAL A 55 0.61 -18.40 -14.99
N THR A 56 0.25 -17.50 -15.90
CA THR A 56 0.66 -17.54 -17.31
C THR A 56 1.77 -16.53 -17.54
N SER A 57 2.87 -16.97 -18.15
CA SER A 57 3.99 -16.09 -18.50
C SER A 57 3.78 -15.48 -19.88
N ALA A 58 4.00 -14.18 -20.00
CA ALA A 58 4.12 -13.47 -21.26
C ALA A 58 5.51 -12.82 -21.30
N GLN A 59 6.25 -13.04 -22.39
CA GLN A 59 7.49 -12.31 -22.62
C GLN A 59 7.16 -10.85 -23.01
N SER A 60 7.83 -9.90 -22.37
CA SER A 60 7.81 -8.49 -22.73
C SER A 60 9.24 -8.01 -22.98
N ALA A 61 9.40 -6.99 -23.83
CA ALA A 61 10.70 -6.36 -24.09
C ALA A 61 11.36 -5.78 -22.83
N SER A 62 10.56 -5.48 -21.78
CA SER A 62 11.01 -4.87 -20.53
C SER A 62 11.17 -5.85 -19.35
N GLY A 63 11.08 -7.16 -19.58
CA GLY A 63 11.16 -8.19 -18.53
C GLY A 63 10.05 -9.23 -18.61
N ARG A 64 9.95 -10.10 -17.58
CA ARG A 64 8.89 -11.11 -17.51
C ARG A 64 7.61 -10.48 -16.97
N VAL A 65 6.52 -10.63 -17.72
CA VAL A 65 5.19 -10.19 -17.31
C VAL A 65 4.36 -11.44 -17.09
N PHE A 66 3.89 -11.63 -15.87
CA PHE A 66 3.04 -12.74 -15.50
C PHE A 66 1.60 -12.26 -15.37
N ARG A 67 0.66 -13.09 -15.80
CA ARG A 67 -0.78 -12.85 -15.63
C ARG A 67 -1.38 -14.00 -14.85
N ALA A 68 -2.07 -13.66 -13.78
CA ALA A 68 -2.76 -14.62 -12.93
C ALA A 68 -4.19 -14.16 -12.69
N LYS A 69 -5.12 -15.11 -12.59
CA LYS A 69 -6.49 -14.82 -12.19
C LYS A 69 -6.62 -14.91 -10.69
N THR A 70 -7.46 -14.08 -10.11
CA THR A 70 -7.92 -14.16 -8.73
C THR A 70 -9.44 -14.09 -8.75
N ASP A 71 -10.08 -14.71 -7.75
CA ASP A 71 -11.54 -14.66 -7.64
C ASP A 71 -12.03 -13.22 -7.36
N ALA A 72 -11.19 -12.40 -6.73
CA ALA A 72 -11.56 -11.04 -6.30
C ALA A 72 -11.16 -9.94 -7.28
N LEU A 73 -9.94 -9.99 -7.82
CA LEU A 73 -9.35 -8.92 -8.64
C LEU A 73 -9.45 -9.20 -10.15
N GLY A 74 -10.02 -10.34 -10.55
CA GLY A 74 -9.98 -10.78 -11.94
C GLY A 74 -8.55 -11.07 -12.36
N THR A 75 -8.12 -10.53 -13.51
CA THR A 75 -6.76 -10.76 -14.02
C THR A 75 -5.78 -9.73 -13.49
N VAL A 76 -4.74 -10.17 -12.79
CA VAL A 76 -3.67 -9.34 -12.24
C VAL A 76 -2.41 -9.48 -13.10
N GLU A 77 -1.76 -8.35 -13.40
CA GLU A 77 -0.46 -8.30 -14.06
C GLU A 77 0.67 -8.16 -13.02
N ILE A 78 1.65 -9.04 -13.09
CA ILE A 78 2.79 -9.07 -12.16
C ILE A 78 4.06 -8.90 -12.99
N ARG A 79 4.85 -7.87 -12.68
CA ARG A 79 6.15 -7.62 -13.32
C ARG A 79 7.25 -7.99 -12.34
N THR A 80 8.05 -8.99 -12.68
CA THR A 80 9.17 -9.46 -11.85
C THR A 80 10.27 -10.06 -12.70
N THR A 81 11.49 -10.06 -12.18
CA THR A 81 12.63 -10.78 -12.77
C THR A 81 12.64 -12.27 -12.41
N GLU A 82 11.93 -12.63 -11.35
CA GLU A 82 11.88 -14.00 -10.83
C GLU A 82 10.96 -14.90 -11.66
N ASP A 83 11.20 -16.21 -11.56
CA ASP A 83 10.39 -17.21 -12.25
C ASP A 83 9.22 -17.68 -11.40
N LEU A 84 8.06 -17.06 -11.62
CA LEU A 84 6.83 -17.42 -10.90
C LEU A 84 6.20 -18.73 -11.39
N SER A 85 6.64 -19.29 -12.52
CA SER A 85 6.04 -20.51 -13.09
C SER A 85 6.33 -21.78 -12.29
N ARG A 86 7.33 -21.72 -11.39
CA ARG A 86 7.78 -22.85 -10.56
C ARG A 86 7.17 -22.83 -9.15
N LEU A 87 6.34 -21.82 -8.87
CA LEU A 87 5.78 -21.59 -7.54
C LEU A 87 4.31 -21.98 -7.55
N ASP A 88 3.99 -22.90 -6.65
CA ASP A 88 2.61 -23.28 -6.39
C ASP A 88 2.04 -22.36 -5.31
N SER A 89 0.73 -22.11 -5.35
CA SER A 89 0.00 -21.42 -4.27
C SER A 89 0.49 -20.00 -3.94
N LEU A 90 0.57 -19.15 -4.97
CA LEU A 90 0.90 -17.74 -4.77
C LEU A 90 -0.27 -16.95 -4.18
N THR A 91 0.04 -16.04 -3.26
CA THR A 91 -0.91 -15.11 -2.66
C THR A 91 -0.43 -13.69 -2.88
N LEU A 92 -1.27 -12.89 -3.54
CA LEU A 92 -1.08 -11.46 -3.67
C LEU A 92 -1.61 -10.77 -2.41
N VAL A 93 -0.79 -9.94 -1.79
CA VAL A 93 -1.11 -9.29 -0.52
C VAL A 93 -1.01 -7.79 -0.68
N HIS A 94 -2.07 -7.08 -0.34
CA HIS A 94 -2.05 -5.63 -0.18
C HIS A 94 -2.00 -5.31 1.32
N PRO A 95 -0.84 -4.86 1.85
CA PRO A 95 -0.68 -4.54 3.26
C PRO A 95 -1.68 -3.47 3.69
N TRP A 96 -2.44 -3.75 4.74
CA TRP A 96 -3.27 -2.77 5.40
C TRP A 96 -2.46 -2.14 6.53
N ILE A 97 -1.72 -1.07 6.24
CA ILE A 97 -0.95 -0.39 7.28
C ILE A 97 -1.55 0.98 7.53
N ASP A 98 -1.93 1.22 8.78
CA ASP A 98 -2.57 2.44 9.26
C ASP A 98 -1.82 3.73 8.89
N PHE A 99 -0.49 3.67 8.72
CA PHE A 99 0.31 4.81 8.26
C PHE A 99 0.03 5.20 6.80
N LEU A 100 -0.45 4.27 5.98
CA LEU A 100 -0.86 4.55 4.60
C LEU A 100 -2.22 5.27 4.55
N LEU A 101 -2.93 5.38 5.68
CA LEU A 101 -4.28 5.95 5.79
C LEU A 101 -4.35 7.20 6.68
N ASP A 102 -3.23 7.78 7.10
CA ASP A 102 -3.21 8.92 8.01
C ASP A 102 -4.01 8.67 9.31
N ARG A 103 -3.61 7.66 10.12
CA ARG A 103 -4.00 7.60 11.54
C ARG A 103 -3.49 8.79 12.38
N HIS A 104 -2.79 9.75 11.77
CA HIS A 104 -2.71 11.11 12.29
C HIS A 104 -3.70 11.99 11.53
N PRO A 105 -4.67 12.64 12.19
CA PRO A 105 -5.44 13.68 11.53
C PRO A 105 -4.43 14.69 10.97
N MET A 106 -4.53 14.99 9.68
CA MET A 106 -3.71 15.97 8.93
C MET A 106 -3.69 17.39 9.56
N GLY A 107 -4.31 17.61 10.73
CA GLY A 107 -4.37 18.86 11.47
C GLY A 107 -3.52 18.94 12.74
N SER A 108 -2.66 17.97 13.09
CA SER A 108 -1.87 18.05 14.33
C SER A 108 -0.37 17.72 14.20
N MET A 109 0.29 18.17 13.12
CA MET A 109 1.68 18.57 13.25
C MET A 109 1.70 20.03 13.66
N LYS A 110 1.68 20.29 14.98
CA LYS A 110 2.17 21.58 15.48
C LYS A 110 3.58 21.72 14.91
N ALA A 111 3.80 22.77 14.12
CA ALA A 111 5.12 23.10 13.62
C ALA A 111 6.10 23.04 14.80
N ILE A 112 7.06 22.12 14.75
CA ILE A 112 8.21 22.18 15.62
C ILE A 112 8.85 23.53 15.29
N PRO A 113 8.92 24.49 16.23
CA PRO A 113 9.60 25.74 15.96
C PRO A 113 11.04 25.39 15.63
N GLU A 114 11.41 25.67 14.39
CA GLU A 114 12.76 25.54 13.86
C GLU A 114 13.64 26.53 14.63
N LYS A 115 14.18 26.09 15.77
CA LYS A 115 15.17 26.85 16.52
C LYS A 115 16.46 26.83 15.71
N ARG A 116 16.66 27.85 14.89
CA ARG A 116 17.95 28.17 14.26
C ARG A 116 18.98 28.32 15.37
N GLU A 117 19.93 27.39 15.44
CA GLU A 117 21.21 27.62 16.08
C GLU A 117 22.26 27.80 14.97
N ASP A 118 22.98 28.90 15.08
CA ASP A 118 23.91 29.43 14.09
C ASP A 118 25.13 28.52 13.86
N PRO A 119 25.61 28.36 12.62
CA PRO A 119 26.84 27.64 12.34
C PRO A 119 28.04 28.57 12.49
N SER A 120 28.86 28.35 13.50
CA SER A 120 30.22 28.91 13.56
C SER A 120 31.15 28.02 14.37
N SER A 121 31.83 27.11 13.68
CA SER A 121 33.24 26.81 13.94
C SER A 121 33.86 26.06 12.75
N PRO A 122 35.08 26.45 12.32
CA PRO A 122 35.80 25.81 11.22
C PRO A 122 36.51 24.53 11.71
N ILE A 123 36.35 23.44 10.96
CA ILE A 123 37.12 22.20 11.15
C ILE A 123 38.35 22.26 10.23
N SER A 124 39.53 22.20 10.82
CA SER A 124 40.79 21.96 10.13
C SER A 124 40.98 20.47 9.84
N GLU A 125 41.38 20.17 8.60
CA GLU A 125 41.96 18.93 8.06
C GLU A 125 43.28 18.49 8.77
N PRO A 126 44.00 17.43 8.34
CA PRO A 126 43.61 16.09 7.86
C PRO A 126 44.47 14.97 8.53
N HIS A 127 43.99 13.73 8.61
CA HIS A 127 44.89 12.58 8.88
C HIS A 127 44.53 11.32 8.08
N SER A 128 45.47 10.99 7.17
CA SER A 128 46.04 9.67 6.84
C SER A 128 45.13 8.52 6.42
N LEU A 129 45.28 8.12 5.15
CA LEU A 129 44.87 6.84 4.58
C LEU A 129 45.80 5.70 5.02
N PRO A 130 45.28 4.51 5.34
CA PRO A 130 46.03 3.27 5.25
C PRO A 130 45.65 2.46 3.99
N SER A 131 46.70 1.84 3.43
CA SER A 131 46.75 0.98 2.24
C SER A 131 45.86 -0.28 2.31
N PRO A 132 45.52 -0.88 1.14
CA PRO A 132 44.57 -2.00 1.06
C PRO A 132 45.23 -3.33 1.44
N SER A 133 44.60 -4.08 2.36
CA SER A 133 44.97 -5.46 2.66
C SER A 133 43.78 -6.39 2.45
N ARG A 134 44.04 -7.44 1.65
CA ARG A 134 43.39 -8.76 1.58
C ARG A 134 41.86 -8.82 1.67
N ILE A 135 41.28 -9.12 0.51
CA ILE A 135 39.93 -9.69 0.37
C ILE A 135 39.97 -11.11 0.96
N THR A 136 39.40 -11.27 2.14
CA THR A 136 38.95 -12.56 2.67
C THR A 136 37.48 -12.70 2.31
N VAL A 137 37.15 -13.73 1.52
CA VAL A 137 35.77 -14.09 1.17
C VAL A 137 35.04 -14.50 2.46
N ALA A 138 34.17 -13.63 2.95
CA ALA A 138 33.31 -13.88 4.10
C ALA A 138 31.90 -14.29 3.62
N GLU A 139 31.38 -15.30 4.29
CA GLU A 139 30.01 -15.85 4.28
C GLU A 139 28.88 -14.82 4.07
N PRO A 140 27.74 -15.26 3.48
CA PRO A 140 26.58 -14.41 3.29
C PRO A 140 25.86 -14.19 4.62
N GLN A 141 26.16 -13.07 5.28
CA GLN A 141 25.39 -12.62 6.42
C GLN A 141 23.98 -12.19 5.97
N SER A 142 22.96 -12.82 6.55
CA SER A 142 21.55 -12.44 6.44
C SER A 142 21.38 -10.96 6.81
N ARG A 143 21.25 -10.14 5.79
CA ARG A 143 21.09 -8.69 5.91
C ARG A 143 19.68 -8.40 6.39
N ALA A 144 19.56 -7.85 7.60
CA ALA A 144 18.30 -7.37 8.14
C ALA A 144 17.64 -6.39 7.16
N VAL A 145 16.42 -6.74 6.72
CA VAL A 145 15.62 -5.99 5.77
C VAL A 145 15.23 -4.66 6.41
N ARG A 146 15.85 -3.56 5.97
CA ARG A 146 15.37 -2.21 6.26
C ARG A 146 14.22 -1.93 5.30
N PHE A 147 13.00 -1.84 5.83
CA PHE A 147 11.85 -1.28 5.12
C PHE A 147 12.07 0.22 4.89
N ALA A 148 12.85 0.57 3.87
CA ALA A 148 12.84 1.92 3.32
C ALA A 148 11.69 1.97 2.29
N SER A 149 10.47 2.21 2.76
CA SER A 149 9.34 2.52 1.89
C SER A 149 9.56 3.90 1.25
N ARG A 150 10.40 3.94 0.22
CA ARG A 150 10.62 5.13 -0.60
C ARG A 150 9.64 5.09 -1.77
N PHE A 151 8.36 5.31 -1.49
CA PHE A 151 7.37 5.66 -2.50
C PHE A 151 7.51 7.17 -2.75
N GLU A 152 8.37 7.57 -3.68
CA GLU A 152 8.36 8.95 -4.19
C GLU A 152 7.23 9.08 -5.22
N LEU A 153 6.12 9.71 -4.82
CA LEU A 153 5.10 10.17 -5.74
C LEU A 153 5.51 11.54 -6.29
N PRO A 154 5.51 11.77 -7.62
CA PRO A 154 6.05 12.99 -8.20
C PRO A 154 4.93 14.00 -8.44
N PHE A 155 4.59 14.88 -7.49
CA PHE A 155 3.75 16.04 -7.84
C PHE A 155 4.12 17.29 -7.03
N GLY A 156 4.96 18.12 -7.63
CA GLY A 156 5.07 19.53 -7.29
C GLY A 156 4.19 20.36 -8.21
N ALA A 157 3.32 21.20 -7.64
CA ALA A 157 2.96 22.49 -8.25
C ALA A 157 2.33 23.42 -7.21
N ARG A 158 2.80 24.66 -7.26
CA ARG A 158 2.55 25.81 -6.39
C ARG A 158 1.44 26.67 -7.04
N ARG A 159 0.40 27.07 -6.29
CA ARG A 159 -0.01 28.48 -6.02
C ARG A 159 -1.51 28.72 -5.78
N ARG A 160 -1.69 29.49 -4.69
CA ARG A 160 -2.57 30.65 -4.43
C ARG A 160 -4.10 30.49 -4.45
N ALA A 161 -4.63 30.82 -3.26
CA ALA A 161 -6.01 31.12 -2.96
C ALA A 161 -6.53 32.37 -3.69
N ALA A 162 -7.83 32.36 -3.97
CA ALA A 162 -8.69 33.53 -3.91
C ALA A 162 -10.11 33.07 -3.54
N THR A 163 -10.61 33.60 -2.44
CA THR A 163 -12.00 33.52 -1.99
C THR A 163 -12.85 34.54 -2.75
N SER A 164 -14.03 34.17 -3.24
CA SER A 164 -15.14 35.13 -3.28
C SER A 164 -16.48 34.42 -3.14
N ARG A 165 -17.26 34.93 -2.19
CA ARG A 165 -18.67 34.64 -1.92
C ARG A 165 -19.53 34.80 -3.19
N LEU A 166 -20.50 33.90 -3.36
CA LEU A 166 -21.74 34.19 -4.08
C LEU A 166 -22.90 33.37 -3.50
N ASP A 167 -24.06 34.01 -3.56
CA ASP A 167 -25.29 33.79 -2.82
C ASP A 167 -26.00 32.45 -3.04
N SER A 168 -26.42 31.87 -1.91
CA SER A 168 -27.78 31.39 -1.58
C SER A 168 -28.69 30.90 -2.71
N LEU A 169 -28.50 29.65 -3.15
CA LEU A 169 -29.55 28.78 -3.69
C LEU A 169 -29.87 27.68 -2.66
N PRO A 170 -31.12 27.19 -2.55
CA PRO A 170 -31.44 26.06 -1.70
C PRO A 170 -30.70 24.83 -2.23
N SER A 171 -29.62 24.51 -1.53
CA SER A 171 -28.64 23.48 -1.88
C SER A 171 -29.32 22.12 -1.99
N PRO A 172 -29.11 21.35 -3.07
CA PRO A 172 -29.65 20.00 -3.20
C PRO A 172 -29.13 19.18 -2.03
N SER A 173 -30.06 18.75 -1.17
CA SER A 173 -29.89 17.91 0.02
C SER A 173 -28.52 17.22 0.09
N ALA A 174 -27.51 17.96 0.57
CA ALA A 174 -26.17 17.44 0.66
C ALA A 174 -26.18 16.43 1.80
N VAL A 175 -26.33 15.16 1.46
CA VAL A 175 -26.22 14.06 2.41
C VAL A 175 -24.80 14.13 2.98
N SER A 176 -24.68 14.65 4.20
CA SER A 176 -23.44 14.70 4.94
C SER A 176 -23.07 13.27 5.34
N LEU A 177 -22.01 12.73 4.74
CA LEU A 177 -21.45 11.45 5.16
C LEU A 177 -20.84 11.60 6.55
N THR A 178 -20.95 10.55 7.38
CA THR A 178 -20.17 10.48 8.63
C THR A 178 -18.68 10.38 8.33
N ASP A 179 -17.81 10.65 9.31
CA ASP A 179 -16.35 10.47 9.16
C ASP A 179 -16.02 9.02 8.75
N GLU A 180 -16.66 8.05 9.38
CA GLU A 180 -16.52 6.62 9.08
C GLU A 180 -16.95 6.29 7.65
N GLN A 181 -18.13 6.75 7.21
CA GLN A 181 -18.60 6.57 5.84
C GLN A 181 -17.65 7.22 4.83
N THR A 182 -17.13 8.40 5.16
CA THR A 182 -16.14 9.10 4.34
C THR A 182 -14.86 8.26 4.19
N ARG A 183 -14.35 7.70 5.29
CA ARG A 183 -13.17 6.82 5.27
C ARG A 183 -13.42 5.53 4.49
N ALA A 184 -14.59 4.92 4.64
CA ALA A 184 -15.00 3.74 3.89
C ALA A 184 -15.06 4.03 2.37
N VAL A 185 -15.60 5.18 1.98
CA VAL A 185 -15.62 5.63 0.58
C VAL A 185 -14.21 5.85 0.03
N VAL A 186 -13.35 6.54 0.79
CA VAL A 186 -11.94 6.78 0.43
C VAL A 186 -11.21 5.44 0.25
N LEU A 187 -11.45 4.49 1.14
CA LEU A 187 -10.89 3.13 1.07
C LEU A 187 -11.25 2.46 -0.27
N ILE A 188 -12.54 2.39 -0.60
CA ILE A 188 -12.98 1.75 -1.85
C ILE A 188 -12.38 2.45 -3.08
N ALA A 189 -12.34 3.78 -3.05
CA ALA A 189 -11.73 4.56 -4.12
C ALA A 189 -10.26 4.20 -4.36
N ARG A 190 -9.50 4.06 -3.27
CA ARG A 190 -8.08 3.67 -3.32
C ARG A 190 -7.89 2.25 -3.84
N LEU A 191 -8.72 1.30 -3.41
CA LEU A 191 -8.66 -0.10 -3.87
C LEU A 191 -8.97 -0.24 -5.37
N ARG A 192 -9.81 0.66 -5.91
CA ARG A 192 -10.12 0.72 -7.35
C ARG A 192 -9.03 1.39 -8.19
N GLN A 193 -8.06 2.04 -7.56
CA GLN A 193 -6.86 2.55 -8.23
C GLN A 193 -5.78 1.46 -8.27
N PRO A 194 -4.81 1.53 -9.20
CA PRO A 194 -3.63 0.68 -9.14
C PRO A 194 -2.88 0.87 -7.81
N PHE A 195 -2.63 -0.21 -7.09
CA PHE A 195 -1.92 -0.22 -5.82
C PHE A 195 -0.72 -1.16 -5.84
N GLY A 196 0.29 -0.84 -5.03
CA GLY A 196 1.43 -1.72 -4.79
C GLY A 196 1.01 -2.93 -3.96
N ALA A 197 1.48 -4.11 -4.37
CA ALA A 197 1.23 -5.37 -3.70
C ALA A 197 2.53 -6.13 -3.40
N LEU A 198 2.44 -7.08 -2.49
CA LEU A 198 3.49 -8.03 -2.15
C LEU A 198 3.06 -9.41 -2.66
N LEU A 199 4.03 -10.23 -3.05
CA LEU A 199 3.78 -11.60 -3.49
C LEU A 199 4.40 -12.57 -2.50
N PHE A 200 3.57 -13.48 -2.01
CA PHE A 200 3.97 -14.50 -1.06
C PHE A 200 3.67 -15.89 -1.59
N THR A 201 4.48 -16.85 -1.15
CA THR A 201 4.20 -18.28 -1.25
C THR A 201 3.97 -18.83 0.15
N GLN A 202 3.02 -19.75 0.29
CA GLN A 202 2.83 -20.47 1.54
C GLN A 202 3.94 -21.52 1.67
N THR A 203 4.70 -21.49 2.77
CA THR A 203 5.85 -22.40 2.96
C THR A 203 5.49 -23.71 3.65
N ARG A 204 4.42 -23.71 4.44
CA ARG A 204 3.88 -24.90 5.13
C ARG A 204 2.36 -24.88 5.05
N GLU A 205 1.77 -26.02 4.72
CA GLU A 205 0.30 -26.13 4.67
C GLU A 205 -0.32 -26.04 6.07
N ASP A 206 0.34 -26.63 7.07
CA ASP A 206 -0.17 -26.70 8.45
C ASP A 206 0.03 -25.42 9.27
N VAL A 207 1.04 -24.63 8.93
CA VAL A 207 1.31 -23.35 9.61
C VAL A 207 1.23 -22.31 8.54
N ALA A 208 0.27 -21.39 8.63
CA ALA A 208 0.00 -20.30 7.68
C ALA A 208 1.16 -19.27 7.64
N GLU A 209 2.36 -19.76 7.34
CA GLU A 209 3.62 -19.06 7.22
C GLU A 209 3.85 -18.72 5.76
N TYR A 210 4.10 -17.45 5.52
CA TYR A 210 4.28 -16.90 4.19
C TYR A 210 5.70 -16.40 4.02
N ARG A 211 6.31 -16.78 2.89
CA ARG A 211 7.61 -16.27 2.46
C ARG A 211 7.43 -15.33 1.28
N ARG A 212 8.06 -14.16 1.35
CA ARG A 212 8.07 -13.22 0.24
C ARG A 212 8.89 -13.80 -0.91
N VAL A 213 8.32 -13.80 -2.11
CA VAL A 213 9.01 -14.32 -3.29
C VAL A 213 9.68 -13.16 -4.02
N ALA A 214 8.91 -12.18 -4.50
CA ALA A 214 9.45 -11.06 -5.27
C ALA A 214 9.74 -9.81 -4.40
N SER A 215 10.94 -9.75 -3.81
CA SER A 215 11.29 -8.69 -2.86
C SER A 215 11.60 -7.33 -3.50
N GLU A 216 12.14 -7.32 -4.72
CA GLU A 216 12.57 -6.10 -5.42
C GLU A 216 11.61 -5.67 -6.53
N SER A 217 10.52 -6.41 -6.74
CA SER A 217 9.63 -6.19 -7.88
C SER A 217 8.47 -5.25 -7.55
N LEU A 218 8.19 -4.33 -8.47
CA LEU A 218 6.98 -3.52 -8.45
C LEU A 218 5.81 -4.37 -8.93
N ILE A 219 4.99 -4.84 -7.98
CA ILE A 219 3.76 -5.55 -8.28
C ILE A 219 2.62 -4.55 -8.17
N THR A 220 1.89 -4.35 -9.27
CA THR A 220 0.72 -3.46 -9.30
C THR A 220 -0.54 -4.29 -9.52
N ALA A 221 -1.53 -4.09 -8.67
CA ALA A 221 -2.85 -4.69 -8.85
C ALA A 221 -3.94 -3.63 -8.76
N ARG A 222 -5.14 -3.96 -9.24
CA ARG A 222 -6.31 -3.09 -9.21
C ARG A 222 -7.53 -3.95 -8.92
N VAL A 223 -8.43 -3.49 -8.04
CA VAL A 223 -9.76 -4.12 -7.90
C VAL A 223 -10.65 -3.65 -9.06
N PRO A 224 -11.23 -4.57 -9.85
CA PRO A 224 -12.26 -4.24 -10.84
C PRO A 224 -13.46 -3.48 -10.24
N ASP A 225 -14.09 -2.62 -11.04
CA ASP A 225 -15.22 -1.80 -10.57
C ASP A 225 -16.48 -2.61 -10.23
N ASP A 226 -16.57 -3.83 -10.76
CA ASP A 226 -17.64 -4.80 -10.60
C ASP A 226 -17.38 -5.83 -9.48
N THR A 227 -16.20 -5.80 -8.83
CA THR A 227 -15.90 -6.71 -7.73
C THR A 227 -16.87 -6.49 -6.56
N PRO A 228 -17.62 -7.52 -6.13
CA PRO A 228 -18.52 -7.41 -5.00
C PRO A 228 -17.73 -7.17 -3.71
N LEU A 229 -18.15 -6.18 -2.92
CA LEU A 229 -17.48 -5.81 -1.66
C LEU A 229 -17.41 -6.97 -0.66
N GLN A 230 -18.36 -7.92 -0.72
CA GLN A 230 -18.34 -9.14 0.10
C GLN A 230 -17.06 -9.95 -0.11
N VAL A 231 -16.55 -10.01 -1.34
CA VAL A 231 -15.31 -10.74 -1.64
C VAL A 231 -14.12 -10.03 -1.01
N LEU A 232 -14.06 -8.69 -1.06
CA LEU A 232 -13.01 -7.92 -0.37
C LEU A 232 -13.07 -8.10 1.15
N ILE A 233 -14.28 -8.15 1.73
CA ILE A 233 -14.46 -8.41 3.16
C ILE A 233 -13.93 -9.80 3.53
N ALA A 234 -14.19 -10.81 2.70
CA ALA A 234 -13.68 -12.16 2.90
C ALA A 234 -12.14 -12.25 2.75
N SER A 235 -11.54 -11.38 1.94
CA SER A 235 -10.09 -11.27 1.75
C SER A 235 -9.36 -10.54 2.88
N ALA A 236 -10.08 -9.87 3.79
CA ALA A 236 -9.49 -9.14 4.91
C ALA A 236 -9.07 -10.10 6.03
N GLN A 237 -7.76 -10.24 6.21
CA GLN A 237 -7.17 -11.18 7.18
C GLN A 237 -5.80 -10.73 7.66
N THR A 238 -5.22 -11.51 8.55
CA THR A 238 -3.87 -11.32 9.07
C THR A 238 -2.98 -12.45 8.58
N LEU A 239 -1.78 -12.12 8.11
CA LEU A 239 -0.80 -13.10 7.65
C LEU A 239 0.47 -13.06 8.50
N ASP A 240 0.99 -14.23 8.87
CA ASP A 240 2.29 -14.32 9.53
C ASP A 240 3.39 -14.50 8.49
N VAL A 241 4.23 -13.47 8.38
CA VAL A 241 5.30 -13.38 7.40
C VAL A 241 6.66 -13.60 8.07
N LEU A 242 7.49 -14.43 7.42
CA LEU A 242 8.88 -14.74 7.80
C LEU A 242 9.90 -13.83 7.09
#